data_AF-A0A3D1R0L1-F1
#
_entry.id   AF-A0A3D1R0L1-F1
#
_cell.length_a   1.000
_cell.length_b   1.000
_cell.length_c   1.000
_cell.angle_alpha   90.00
_cell.angle_beta   90.00
_cell.angle_gamma   90.00
#
_symmetry.space_group_name_H-M   'P 1'
#
loop_
_entity.id
_entity.type
_entity.pdbx_description
1 polymer ?
#
loop_
_entity_poly.entity_id
_entity_poly.type
_entity_poly.pdbx_seq_one_letter_code
_entity_poly.pdbx_strand_id
1 'polypeptide(L)'
;MAALVFRCSAERRTTSAVQQVFDAAGKPSGAGRVEEEQIVARLVVFHSASREKVASASGMVQVDPFRAADSSDPLPELTGLVRALMAKVLEKLEERAPGVLVERAPGFDYLWNPKASLDFSLEGKAPLRQALESADALDQELLLDARVRFFHPALEPGALSTLVRSPAGLLVTQVREAADTGLRAGDLIVAIAGEPALPQALQRALRGATGTTVPLQVRRGKQPVEILLPVR
;
A
#
# COMPACT_ATOMS: atom_id res chain seq x y z
N MET A 1 -19.66 12.11 -9.25
CA MET A 1 -18.63 11.12 -9.65
C MET A 1 -18.99 9.79 -9.02
N ALA A 2 -19.11 8.73 -9.81
CA ALA A 2 -19.21 7.38 -9.27
C ALA A 2 -17.80 6.83 -9.03
N ALA A 3 -17.62 6.10 -7.91
CA ALA A 3 -16.36 5.45 -7.57
C ALA A 3 -16.56 3.94 -7.51
N LEU A 4 -15.51 3.17 -7.78
CA LEU A 4 -15.49 1.74 -7.50
C LEU A 4 -14.91 1.52 -6.11
N VAL A 5 -15.56 0.69 -5.30
CA VAL A 5 -15.13 0.32 -3.94
C VAL A 5 -14.68 -1.13 -3.95
N PHE A 6 -13.43 -1.35 -3.59
CA PHE A 6 -12.84 -2.68 -3.42
C PHE A 6 -13.00 -3.12 -1.97
N ARG A 7 -13.65 -4.27 -1.77
CA ARG A 7 -13.79 -4.91 -0.45
C ARG A 7 -13.05 -6.23 -0.47
N CYS A 8 -11.99 -6.32 0.33
CA CYS A 8 -11.25 -7.54 0.56
C CYS A 8 -11.69 -8.19 1.88
N SER A 9 -11.82 -9.51 1.88
CA SER A 9 -12.01 -10.32 3.09
C SER A 9 -11.11 -11.55 3.00
N ALA A 10 -10.52 -11.96 4.12
CA ALA A 10 -9.71 -13.17 4.22
C ALA A 10 -10.17 -13.99 5.42
N GLU A 11 -10.14 -15.31 5.27
CA GLU A 11 -10.50 -16.29 6.29
C GLU A 11 -9.38 -17.32 6.38
N ARG A 12 -8.89 -17.60 7.60
CA ARG A 12 -7.92 -18.65 7.87
C ARG A 12 -8.65 -19.96 8.13
N ARG A 13 -8.23 -21.03 7.47
CA ARG A 13 -8.76 -22.39 7.61
C ARG A 13 -7.64 -23.34 7.98
N THR A 14 -7.83 -24.12 9.03
CA THR A 14 -6.89 -25.16 9.44
C THR A 14 -7.54 -26.51 9.20
N THR A 15 -6.93 -27.32 8.34
CA THR A 15 -7.34 -28.71 8.12
C THR A 15 -6.36 -29.60 8.86
N SER A 16 -6.85 -30.44 9.77
CA SER A 16 -6.02 -31.41 10.47
C SER A 16 -6.23 -32.79 9.88
N ALA A 17 -5.15 -33.46 9.49
CA ALA A 17 -5.14 -34.85 9.05
C ALA A 17 -4.23 -35.68 9.95
N VAL A 18 -4.59 -36.94 10.18
CA VAL A 18 -3.70 -37.91 10.85
C VAL A 18 -3.00 -38.70 9.76
N GLN A 19 -1.70 -38.53 9.63
CA GLN A 19 -0.88 -39.26 8.68
C GLN A 19 -0.17 -40.42 9.40
N GLN A 20 -0.35 -41.65 8.92
CA GLN A 20 0.47 -42.77 9.37
C GLN A 20 1.90 -42.59 8.85
N VAL A 21 2.86 -42.67 9.77
CA VAL A 21 4.28 -42.63 9.45
C VAL A 21 4.74 -44.06 9.27
N PHE A 22 5.33 -44.35 8.11
CA PHE A 22 5.88 -45.67 7.79
C PHE A 22 7.40 -45.65 7.97
N ASP A 23 7.96 -46.73 8.52
CA ASP A 23 9.41 -46.91 8.58
C ASP A 23 10.01 -47.22 7.19
N ALA A 24 11.33 -47.33 7.12
CA ALA A 24 12.03 -47.68 5.88
C ALA A 24 11.66 -49.07 5.33
N ALA A 25 11.04 -49.94 6.13
CA ALA A 25 10.53 -51.25 5.75
C ALA A 25 9.05 -51.23 5.34
N GLY A 26 8.40 -50.05 5.32
CA GLY A 26 6.99 -49.90 5.00
C GLY A 26 6.02 -50.34 6.10
N LYS A 27 6.49 -50.56 7.34
CA LYS A 27 5.63 -50.87 8.48
C LYS A 27 5.16 -49.58 9.16
N PRO A 28 3.90 -49.51 9.62
CA PRO A 28 3.43 -48.35 10.36
C PRO A 28 4.21 -48.22 11.68
N SER A 29 4.97 -47.13 11.81
CA SER A 29 5.81 -46.83 12.96
C SER A 29 5.16 -45.82 13.92
N GLY A 30 4.07 -45.18 13.51
CA GLY A 30 3.35 -44.21 14.32
C GLY A 30 2.29 -43.44 13.52
N ALA A 31 1.64 -42.49 14.18
CA ALA A 31 0.73 -41.55 13.56
C ALA A 31 1.13 -40.11 13.95
N GLY A 32 1.26 -39.23 12.97
CA GLY A 32 1.50 -37.80 13.16
C GLY A 32 0.24 -37.02 12.81
N ARG A 33 -0.09 -35.98 13.59
CA ARG A 33 -1.09 -34.99 13.19
C ARG A 33 -0.39 -33.96 12.32
N VAL A 34 -0.82 -33.86 11.07
CA VAL A 34 -0.39 -32.81 10.14
C VAL A 34 -1.50 -31.77 10.10
N GLU A 35 -1.15 -30.51 10.37
CA GLU A 35 -2.06 -29.39 10.24
C GLU A 35 -1.65 -28.59 9.01
N GLU A 36 -2.58 -28.47 8.05
CA GLU A 36 -2.43 -27.61 6.91
C GLU A 36 -3.21 -26.32 7.15
N GLU A 37 -2.50 -25.21 7.23
CA GLU A 37 -3.12 -23.89 7.30
C GLU A 37 -3.28 -23.32 5.89
N GLN A 38 -4.49 -22.87 5.57
CA GLN A 38 -4.83 -22.23 4.31
C GLN A 38 -5.51 -20.89 4.58
N ILE A 39 -5.25 -19.91 3.73
CA ILE A 39 -5.96 -18.62 3.74
C ILE A 39 -6.82 -18.56 2.49
N VAL A 40 -8.12 -18.34 2.69
CA VAL A 40 -9.10 -18.10 1.62
C VAL A 40 -9.37 -16.60 1.57
N ALA A 41 -9.10 -15.97 0.44
CA ALA A 41 -9.36 -14.55 0.23
C ALA A 41 -10.44 -14.33 -0.83
N ARG A 42 -11.22 -13.27 -0.64
CA ARG A 42 -12.26 -12.81 -1.56
C ARG A 42 -12.13 -11.31 -1.76
N LEU A 43 -12.15 -10.89 -3.02
CA LEU A 43 -12.19 -9.50 -3.44
C LEU A 43 -13.50 -9.24 -4.17
N VAL A 44 -14.26 -8.23 -3.73
CA VAL A 44 -15.52 -7.82 -4.36
C VAL A 44 -15.46 -6.34 -4.68
N VAL A 45 -15.87 -5.97 -5.89
CA VAL A 45 -15.94 -4.58 -6.34
C VAL A 45 -17.37 -4.13 -6.47
N PHE A 46 -17.67 -2.99 -5.86
CA PHE A 46 -18.98 -2.37 -5.89
C PHE A 46 -18.93 -1.01 -6.59
N HIS A 47 -19.97 -0.69 -7.32
CA HIS A 47 -20.21 0.67 -7.77
C HIS A 47 -20.78 1.49 -6.59
N SER A 48 -20.12 2.57 -6.19
CA SER A 48 -20.42 3.27 -4.94
C SER A 48 -21.84 3.85 -4.88
N ALA A 49 -22.36 4.33 -6.02
CA ALA A 49 -23.67 4.96 -6.09
C ALA A 49 -24.82 3.94 -6.16
N SER A 50 -24.69 2.90 -6.98
CA SER A 50 -25.75 1.88 -7.14
C SER A 50 -25.64 0.73 -6.14
N ARG A 51 -24.50 0.60 -5.44
CA ARG A 51 -24.12 -0.55 -4.60
C ARG A 51 -24.11 -1.88 -5.36
N GLU A 52 -24.17 -1.84 -6.69
CA GLU A 52 -24.14 -3.02 -7.53
C GLU A 52 -22.76 -3.66 -7.51
N LYS A 53 -22.73 -4.98 -7.44
CA LYS A 53 -21.50 -5.76 -7.54
C LYS A 53 -21.05 -5.81 -9.01
N VAL A 54 -19.95 -5.12 -9.30
CA VAL A 54 -19.42 -5.01 -10.67
C VAL A 54 -18.47 -6.17 -11.00
N ALA A 55 -17.67 -6.63 -10.03
CA ALA A 55 -16.74 -7.74 -10.22
C ALA A 55 -16.44 -8.48 -8.91
N SER A 56 -15.94 -9.70 -9.01
CA SER A 56 -15.32 -10.40 -7.87
C SER A 56 -14.33 -11.46 -8.30
N ALA A 57 -13.38 -11.73 -7.42
CA ALA A 57 -12.49 -12.88 -7.48
C ALA A 57 -12.34 -13.50 -6.08
N SER A 58 -12.01 -14.78 -6.03
CA SER A 58 -11.64 -15.48 -4.81
C SER A 58 -10.51 -16.46 -5.11
N GLY A 59 -9.74 -16.80 -4.08
CA GLY A 59 -8.67 -17.79 -4.19
C GLY A 59 -8.23 -18.28 -2.82
N MET A 60 -7.33 -19.23 -2.83
CA MET A 60 -6.75 -19.80 -1.62
C MET A 60 -5.24 -19.93 -1.76
N VAL A 61 -4.52 -19.87 -0.64
CA VAL A 61 -3.08 -20.08 -0.58
C VAL A 61 -2.75 -20.87 0.69
N GLN A 62 -1.82 -21.83 0.58
CA GLN A 62 -1.29 -22.54 1.75
C GLN A 62 -0.26 -21.66 2.46
N VAL A 63 -0.29 -21.67 3.79
CA VAL A 63 0.70 -20.97 4.62
C VAL A 63 1.78 -21.97 4.98
N ASP A 64 3.04 -21.66 4.63
CA ASP A 64 4.18 -22.46 5.08
C ASP A 64 4.54 -22.05 6.52
N PRO A 65 4.30 -22.92 7.52
CA PRO A 65 4.57 -22.59 8.92
C PRO A 65 6.07 -22.51 9.23
N PHE A 66 6.94 -23.02 8.33
CA PHE A 66 8.39 -23.05 8.52
C PHE A 66 9.11 -21.90 7.82
N ARG A 67 8.39 -21.11 7.01
CA ARG A 67 8.97 -19.95 6.34
C ARG A 67 9.32 -18.88 7.37
N ALA A 68 10.54 -18.35 7.29
CA ALA A 68 10.95 -17.22 8.13
C ALA A 68 10.02 -16.02 7.88
N ALA A 69 9.39 -15.53 8.94
CA ALA A 69 8.51 -14.37 8.87
C ALA A 69 9.34 -13.12 8.59
N ASP A 70 8.99 -12.40 7.53
CA ASP A 70 9.50 -11.05 7.30
C ASP A 70 8.75 -10.11 8.24
N SER A 71 9.47 -9.34 9.07
CA SER A 71 8.86 -8.36 9.97
C SER A 71 8.06 -7.28 9.21
N SER A 72 8.35 -7.06 7.94
CA SER A 72 7.65 -6.10 7.09
C SER A 72 6.36 -6.66 6.49
N ASP A 73 6.26 -7.97 6.24
CA ASP A 73 5.03 -8.62 5.78
C ASP A 73 4.86 -9.97 6.50
N PRO A 74 4.01 -10.04 7.54
CA PRO A 74 3.85 -11.26 8.32
C PRO A 74 3.11 -12.37 7.58
N LEU A 75 2.46 -12.07 6.44
CA LEU A 75 1.70 -13.04 5.64
C LEU A 75 1.90 -12.76 4.13
N PRO A 76 3.11 -12.96 3.60
CA PRO A 76 3.44 -12.67 2.20
C PRO A 76 2.59 -13.50 1.22
N GLU A 77 2.16 -14.70 1.62
CA GLU A 77 1.24 -15.54 0.86
C GLU A 77 -0.11 -14.85 0.64
N LEU A 78 -0.67 -14.23 1.69
CA LEU A 78 -1.93 -13.49 1.59
C LEU A 78 -1.74 -12.22 0.76
N THR A 79 -0.65 -11.47 0.96
CA THR A 79 -0.32 -10.30 0.15
C THR A 79 -0.23 -10.67 -1.34
N GLY A 80 0.48 -11.75 -1.66
CA GLY A 80 0.58 -12.29 -3.01
C GLY A 80 -0.78 -12.68 -3.59
N LEU A 81 -1.60 -13.40 -2.81
CA LEU A 81 -2.95 -13.78 -3.20
C LEU A 81 -3.83 -12.56 -3.49
N VAL A 82 -3.84 -11.55 -2.62
CA VAL A 82 -4.64 -10.33 -2.81
C VAL A 82 -4.21 -9.56 -4.05
N ARG A 83 -2.90 -9.46 -4.33
CA ARG A 83 -2.38 -8.85 -5.57
C ARG A 83 -2.88 -9.60 -6.80
N ALA A 84 -2.82 -10.94 -6.79
CA ALA A 84 -3.33 -11.76 -7.89
C ALA A 84 -4.85 -11.61 -8.08
N LEU A 85 -5.63 -11.55 -7.00
CA LEU A 85 -7.07 -11.30 -7.07
C LEU A 85 -7.39 -9.91 -7.60
N MET A 86 -6.61 -8.89 -7.21
CA MET A 86 -6.74 -7.53 -7.71
C MET A 86 -6.51 -7.47 -9.22
N ALA A 87 -5.42 -8.07 -9.72
CA ALA A 87 -5.13 -8.13 -11.14
C ALA A 87 -6.28 -8.76 -11.94
N LYS A 88 -6.80 -9.91 -11.50
CA LYS A 88 -7.95 -10.60 -12.12
C LYS A 88 -9.23 -9.77 -12.12
N VAL A 89 -9.43 -8.96 -11.07
CA VAL A 89 -10.61 -8.09 -10.98
C VAL A 89 -10.47 -6.89 -11.92
N LEU A 90 -9.28 -6.29 -11.99
CA LEU A 90 -9.01 -5.17 -12.90
C LEU A 90 -9.16 -5.59 -14.36
N GLU A 91 -8.64 -6.75 -14.74
CA GLU A 91 -8.82 -7.33 -16.08
C GLU A 91 -10.31 -7.46 -16.44
N LYS A 92 -11.14 -8.01 -15.54
CA LYS A 92 -12.60 -8.10 -15.76
C LYS A 92 -13.31 -6.75 -15.84
N LEU A 93 -12.81 -5.75 -15.11
CA LEU A 93 -13.37 -4.40 -15.16
C LEU A 93 -13.04 -3.73 -16.50
N GLU A 94 -11.82 -3.92 -16.98
CA GLU A 94 -11.34 -3.43 -18.27
C GLU A 94 -12.10 -4.06 -19.44
N GLU A 95 -12.39 -5.36 -19.40
CA GLU A 95 -13.23 -6.03 -20.40
C GLU A 95 -14.66 -5.46 -20.46
N ARG A 96 -15.25 -5.12 -19.31
CA ARG A 96 -16.65 -4.65 -19.20
C ARG A 96 -16.82 -3.19 -19.55
N ALA A 97 -15.85 -2.38 -19.16
CA ALA A 97 -15.83 -0.95 -19.39
C ALA A 97 -14.38 -0.60 -19.74
N PRO A 98 -13.98 -0.75 -21.03
CA PRO A 98 -12.65 -0.39 -21.48
C PRO A 98 -12.45 1.09 -21.15
N GLY A 99 -11.74 1.32 -20.05
CA GLY A 99 -11.45 2.66 -19.58
C GLY A 99 -10.45 3.28 -20.54
N VAL A 100 -10.62 4.55 -20.86
CA VAL A 100 -9.45 5.33 -21.29
C VAL A 100 -8.58 5.44 -20.05
N LEU A 101 -7.40 4.86 -20.09
CA LEU A 101 -6.40 5.06 -19.05
C LEU A 101 -6.01 6.54 -19.08
N VAL A 102 -6.67 7.36 -18.27
CA VAL A 102 -6.30 8.76 -18.08
C VAL A 102 -5.17 8.79 -17.05
N GLU A 103 -4.03 8.21 -17.42
CA GLU A 103 -2.78 8.40 -16.68
C GLU A 103 -2.29 9.81 -16.97
N ARG A 104 -2.84 10.77 -16.21
CA ARG A 104 -2.19 12.07 -16.07
C ARG A 104 -1.04 11.88 -15.13
N ALA A 105 0.11 11.54 -15.70
CA ALA A 105 1.34 11.51 -14.95
C ALA A 105 1.60 12.92 -14.39
N PRO A 106 2.01 13.05 -13.12
CA PRO A 106 2.32 14.36 -12.54
C PRO A 106 3.55 15.03 -13.16
N GLY A 107 4.24 14.39 -14.11
CA GLY A 107 5.49 14.89 -14.69
C GLY A 107 6.69 14.78 -13.76
N PHE A 108 6.59 14.01 -12.66
CA PHE A 108 7.67 13.75 -11.71
C PHE A 108 7.46 12.39 -11.01
N ASP A 109 8.55 11.79 -10.54
CA ASP A 109 8.53 10.62 -9.68
C ASP A 109 8.62 11.04 -8.21
N TYR A 110 8.04 10.25 -7.31
CA TYR A 110 8.02 10.56 -5.89
C TYR A 110 8.04 9.32 -5.00
N LEU A 111 8.51 9.50 -3.77
CA LEU A 111 8.34 8.55 -2.67
C LEU A 111 7.32 9.12 -1.68
N TRP A 112 6.30 8.33 -1.36
CA TRP A 112 5.33 8.72 -0.34
C TRP A 112 5.86 8.46 1.06
N ASN A 113 5.88 9.49 1.91
CA ASN A 113 6.13 9.36 3.33
C ASN A 113 4.81 9.09 4.09
N PRO A 114 4.59 7.87 4.60
CA PRO A 114 3.33 7.46 5.20
C PRO A 114 3.14 8.00 6.62
N LYS A 115 3.89 9.01 7.08
CA LYS A 115 3.75 9.55 8.44
C LYS A 115 2.36 10.11 8.78
N ALA A 116 1.62 10.58 7.77
CA ALA A 116 0.21 10.95 7.97
C ALA A 116 -0.65 9.74 8.38
N SER A 117 -0.17 8.51 8.10
CA SER A 117 -0.85 7.29 8.49
C SER A 117 -0.64 6.86 9.94
N LEU A 118 0.27 7.51 10.67
CA LEU A 118 0.52 7.22 12.09
C LEU A 118 -0.70 7.54 12.95
N ASP A 119 -1.55 8.46 12.46
CA ASP A 119 -2.78 8.89 13.12
C ASP A 119 -3.97 7.95 12.87
N PHE A 120 -3.87 7.03 11.90
CA PHE A 120 -4.96 6.08 11.65
C PHE A 120 -4.93 4.96 12.68
N SER A 121 -6.11 4.65 13.21
CA SER A 121 -6.35 3.50 14.06
C SER A 121 -7.48 2.63 13.50
N LEU A 122 -7.39 1.33 13.75
CA LEU A 122 -8.52 0.42 13.60
C LEU A 122 -9.41 0.49 14.84
N GLU A 123 -10.68 0.13 14.71
CA GLU A 123 -11.61 0.08 15.84
C GLU A 123 -11.05 -0.80 16.98
N GLY A 124 -10.99 -0.23 18.19
CA GLY A 124 -10.44 -0.91 19.37
C GLY A 124 -8.91 -0.96 19.47
N LYS A 125 -8.16 -0.35 18.54
CA LYS A 125 -6.69 -0.25 18.61
C LYS A 125 -6.25 1.21 18.77
N ALA A 126 -5.18 1.43 19.52
CA ALA A 126 -4.53 2.74 19.59
C ALA A 126 -3.84 3.07 18.24
N PRO A 127 -3.77 4.35 17.83
CA PRO A 127 -3.01 4.77 16.66
C PRO A 127 -1.51 4.57 16.90
N LEU A 128 -0.75 4.33 15.83
CA LEU A 128 0.69 4.10 15.91
C LEU A 128 1.44 5.30 16.51
N ARG A 129 0.92 6.52 16.32
CA ARG A 129 1.45 7.73 16.98
C ARG A 129 1.52 7.58 18.50
N GLN A 130 0.50 7.03 19.13
CA GLN A 130 0.47 6.86 20.58
C GLN A 130 1.53 5.87 21.05
N ALA A 131 1.77 4.79 20.30
CA ALA A 131 2.83 3.84 20.60
C ALA A 131 4.23 4.47 20.43
N LEU A 132 4.42 5.33 19.42
CA LEU A 132 5.66 6.08 19.23
C LEU A 132 5.92 7.04 20.39
N GLU A 133 4.90 7.72 20.91
CA GLU A 133 5.04 8.66 22.03
C GLU A 133 5.48 7.98 23.33
N SER A 134 5.13 6.70 23.52
CA SER A 134 5.53 5.90 24.69
C SER A 134 6.86 5.16 24.52
N ALA A 135 7.34 5.03 23.28
CA ALA A 135 8.56 4.30 22.94
C ALA A 135 9.82 5.15 23.20
N ASP A 136 10.94 4.50 23.48
CA ASP A 136 12.23 5.21 23.55
C ASP A 136 12.69 5.67 22.15
N ALA A 137 13.75 6.48 22.10
CA ALA A 137 14.20 7.08 20.84
C ALA A 137 14.65 6.03 19.79
N LEU A 138 15.22 4.91 20.23
CA LEU A 138 15.67 3.85 19.34
C LEU A 138 14.48 3.07 18.78
N ASP A 139 13.53 2.74 19.65
CA ASP A 139 12.29 2.06 19.28
C ASP A 139 11.44 2.92 18.33
N GLN A 140 11.38 4.23 18.54
CA GLN A 140 10.71 5.17 17.63
C GLN A 140 11.32 5.12 16.23
N GLU A 141 12.65 5.15 16.13
CA GLU A 141 13.35 5.08 14.85
C GLU A 141 13.10 3.74 14.15
N LEU A 142 13.16 2.63 14.88
CA LEU A 142 12.89 1.29 14.36
C LEU A 142 11.44 1.15 13.84
N LEU A 143 10.45 1.64 14.59
CA LEU A 143 9.05 1.61 14.20
C LEU A 143 8.78 2.46 12.95
N LEU A 144 9.41 3.63 12.85
CA LEU A 144 9.30 4.48 11.66
C LEU A 144 9.99 3.85 10.45
N ASP A 145 11.18 3.26 10.63
CA ASP A 145 11.91 2.54 9.57
C ASP A 145 11.06 1.39 9.02
N ALA A 146 10.57 0.52 9.91
CA ALA A 146 9.70 -0.60 9.56
C ALA A 146 8.45 -0.12 8.82
N ARG A 147 7.84 0.99 9.27
CA ARG A 147 6.66 1.56 8.62
C ARG A 147 6.97 2.10 7.23
N VAL A 148 8.12 2.72 6.99
CA VAL A 148 8.51 3.19 5.65
C VAL A 148 8.85 2.03 4.74
N ARG A 149 9.60 1.03 5.23
CA ARG A 149 9.94 -0.19 4.49
C ARG A 149 8.73 -1.01 4.07
N PHE A 150 7.67 -1.01 4.89
CA PHE A 150 6.39 -1.61 4.51
C PHE A 150 5.87 -1.09 3.15
N PHE A 151 6.01 0.22 2.88
CA PHE A 151 5.58 0.81 1.62
C PHE A 151 6.69 0.82 0.55
N HIS A 152 7.95 0.80 0.96
CA HIS A 152 9.11 0.87 0.07
C HIS A 152 10.16 -0.20 0.45
N PRO A 153 9.92 -1.49 0.18
CA PRO A 153 10.77 -2.58 0.66
C PRO A 153 12.17 -2.55 0.04
N ALA A 154 12.30 -2.06 -1.20
CA ALA A 154 13.56 -1.95 -1.94
C ALA A 154 14.24 -0.58 -1.78
N LEU A 155 13.87 0.20 -0.76
CA LEU A 155 14.43 1.54 -0.59
C LEU A 155 15.86 1.48 -0.03
N GLU A 156 16.77 2.19 -0.70
CA GLU A 156 18.16 2.33 -0.25
C GLU A 156 18.27 3.01 1.13
N PRO A 157 19.22 2.62 2.00
CA PRO A 157 19.32 3.15 3.37
C PRO A 157 19.38 4.68 3.47
N GLY A 158 20.07 5.35 2.54
CA GLY A 158 20.16 6.82 2.53
C GLY A 158 18.82 7.52 2.21
N ALA A 159 18.06 6.97 1.27
CA ALA A 159 16.73 7.47 0.92
C ALA A 159 15.73 7.20 2.05
N LEU A 160 15.84 6.03 2.69
CA LEU A 160 15.05 5.65 3.85
C LEU A 160 15.27 6.61 5.03
N SER A 161 16.52 6.86 5.43
CA SER A 161 16.84 7.83 6.48
C SER A 161 16.30 9.24 6.17
N THR A 162 16.40 9.67 4.91
CA THR A 162 15.85 10.96 4.47
C THR A 162 14.33 11.00 4.62
N LEU A 163 13.63 9.94 4.22
CA LEU A 163 12.17 9.85 4.30
C LEU A 163 11.70 9.73 5.76
N VAL A 164 12.37 8.94 6.59
CA VAL A 164 12.10 8.80 8.03
C VAL A 164 12.28 10.12 8.77
N ARG A 165 13.19 11.01 8.36
CA ARG A 165 13.36 12.34 8.98
C ARG A 165 12.41 13.40 8.44
N SER A 166 11.87 13.19 7.25
CA SER A 166 10.97 14.14 6.61
C SER A 166 9.57 14.13 7.26
N PRO A 167 8.81 15.25 7.19
CA PRO A 167 7.37 15.25 7.44
C PRO A 167 6.60 14.32 6.49
N ALA A 168 5.33 14.05 6.80
CA ALA A 168 4.43 13.38 5.88
C ALA A 168 4.29 14.16 4.57
N GLY A 169 4.20 13.45 3.44
CA GLY A 169 4.09 14.07 2.13
C GLY A 169 4.66 13.22 1.00
N LEU A 170 4.87 13.84 -0.16
CA LEU A 170 5.47 13.21 -1.34
C LEU A 170 6.85 13.82 -1.59
N LEU A 171 7.90 13.04 -1.36
CA LEU A 171 9.28 13.44 -1.65
C LEU A 171 9.55 13.26 -3.14
N VAL A 172 9.79 14.34 -3.86
CA VAL A 172 10.09 14.31 -5.30
C VAL A 172 11.47 13.71 -5.52
N THR A 173 11.55 12.61 -6.27
CA THR A 173 12.82 11.93 -6.57
C THR A 173 13.39 12.35 -7.92
N GLN A 174 12.52 12.60 -8.90
CA GLN A 174 12.92 13.00 -10.25
C GLN A 174 11.84 13.88 -10.86
N VAL A 175 12.24 14.92 -11.61
CA VAL A 175 11.33 15.79 -12.35
C VAL A 175 11.56 15.58 -13.84
N ARG A 176 10.49 15.39 -14.61
CA ARG A 176 10.53 15.13 -16.06
C ARG A 176 9.86 16.27 -16.82
N GLU A 177 8.53 16.34 -16.77
CA GLU A 177 7.71 17.30 -17.52
C GLU A 177 7.30 18.52 -16.67
N ALA A 178 7.51 18.46 -15.36
CA ALA A 178 7.18 19.54 -14.43
C ALA A 178 8.36 20.49 -14.14
N ALA A 179 9.46 20.42 -14.89
CA ALA A 179 10.67 21.21 -14.62
C ALA A 179 10.42 22.72 -14.70
N ASP A 180 9.61 23.15 -15.66
CA ASP A 180 9.29 24.56 -15.89
C ASP A 180 8.42 25.18 -14.78
N THR A 181 7.87 24.35 -13.89
CA THR A 181 7.08 24.81 -12.73
C THR A 181 7.94 25.27 -11.56
N GLY A 182 9.25 25.05 -11.63
CA GLY A 182 10.18 25.30 -10.53
C GLY A 182 10.25 24.18 -9.49
N LEU A 183 9.54 23.06 -9.69
CA LEU A 183 9.66 21.84 -8.89
C LEU A 183 11.03 21.17 -9.12
N ARG A 184 11.64 20.65 -8.05
CA ARG A 184 12.98 20.06 -8.09
C ARG A 184 13.01 18.71 -7.37
N ALA A 185 13.95 17.84 -7.75
CA ALA A 185 14.27 16.67 -6.95
C ALA A 185 14.70 17.08 -5.53
N GLY A 186 14.22 16.36 -4.53
CA GLY A 186 14.41 16.67 -3.10
C GLY A 186 13.35 17.60 -2.50
N ASP A 187 12.48 18.19 -3.31
CA ASP A 187 11.32 18.93 -2.80
C ASP A 187 10.34 17.97 -2.10
N LEU A 188 9.78 18.38 -0.96
CA LEU A 188 8.75 17.62 -0.24
C LEU A 188 7.39 18.29 -0.41
N ILE A 189 6.50 17.69 -1.19
CA ILE A 189 5.12 18.16 -1.33
C ILE A 189 4.37 17.78 -0.06
N VAL A 190 3.88 18.77 0.69
CA VAL A 190 3.17 18.58 1.97
C VAL A 190 1.66 18.75 1.85
N ALA A 191 1.20 19.55 0.86
CA ALA A 191 -0.22 19.68 0.55
C ALA A 191 -0.47 19.81 -0.97
N ILE A 192 -1.66 19.39 -1.40
CA ILE A 192 -2.12 19.38 -2.79
C ILE A 192 -3.55 19.91 -2.80
N ALA A 193 -3.78 21.05 -3.46
CA ALA A 193 -5.08 21.72 -3.46
C ALA A 193 -5.65 21.95 -2.04
N GLY A 194 -4.78 22.27 -1.08
CA GLY A 194 -5.13 22.49 0.33
C GLY A 194 -5.29 21.22 1.18
N GLU A 195 -5.26 20.03 0.56
CA GLU A 195 -5.38 18.73 1.25
C GLU A 195 -4.00 18.14 1.56
N PRO A 196 -3.85 17.29 2.59
CA PRO A 196 -2.60 16.59 2.86
C PRO A 196 -2.08 15.84 1.62
N ALA A 197 -0.77 15.92 1.38
CA ALA A 197 -0.15 15.33 0.20
C ALA A 197 -0.09 13.79 0.30
N LEU A 198 -1.14 13.16 -0.20
CA LEU A 198 -1.27 11.71 -0.32
C LEU A 198 -1.28 11.31 -1.81
N PRO A 199 -0.80 10.10 -2.19
CA PRO A 199 -0.82 9.66 -3.59
C PRO A 199 -2.20 9.76 -4.25
N GLN A 200 -3.26 9.38 -3.51
CA GLN A 200 -4.64 9.49 -3.96
C GLN A 200 -5.13 10.94 -4.08
N ALA A 201 -4.63 11.86 -3.24
CA ALA A 201 -4.97 13.27 -3.32
C ALA A 201 -4.38 13.89 -4.60
N LEU A 202 -3.13 13.55 -4.93
CA LEU A 202 -2.47 13.94 -6.18
C LEU A 202 -3.28 13.43 -7.39
N GLN A 203 -3.54 12.13 -7.45
CA GLN A 203 -4.30 11.51 -8.54
C GLN A 203 -5.69 12.15 -8.71
N ARG A 204 -6.40 12.42 -7.62
CA ARG A 204 -7.70 13.09 -7.64
C ARG A 204 -7.58 14.53 -8.17
N ALA A 205 -6.59 15.28 -7.72
CA ALA A 205 -6.36 16.66 -8.17
C ALA A 205 -6.05 16.70 -9.67
N LEU A 206 -5.17 15.82 -10.17
CA LEU A 206 -4.84 15.73 -11.59
C LEU A 206 -6.04 15.37 -12.47
N ARG A 207 -6.95 14.51 -12.00
CA ARG A 207 -8.18 14.17 -12.74
C ARG A 207 -9.17 15.34 -12.78
N GLY A 208 -9.30 16.07 -11.67
CA GLY A 208 -10.24 17.19 -11.55
C GLY A 208 -9.81 18.47 -12.29
N ALA A 209 -8.51 18.66 -12.50
CA ALA A 209 -7.92 19.91 -12.99
C ALA A 209 -7.55 19.87 -14.50
N THR A 210 -8.35 19.21 -15.35
CA THR A 210 -8.05 19.12 -16.80
C THR A 210 -7.83 20.49 -17.43
N GLY A 211 -6.66 20.73 -18.03
CA GLY A 211 -6.35 22.00 -18.69
C GLY A 211 -6.18 23.17 -17.72
N THR A 212 -6.07 22.91 -16.42
CA THR A 212 -5.81 23.92 -15.39
C THR A 212 -4.55 23.57 -14.59
N THR A 213 -4.30 24.30 -13.52
CA THR A 213 -3.17 24.07 -12.61
C THR A 213 -3.65 23.53 -11.27
N VAL A 214 -2.83 22.70 -10.64
CA VAL A 214 -3.03 22.19 -9.28
C VAL A 214 -2.02 22.90 -8.36
N PRO A 215 -2.47 23.65 -7.34
CA PRO A 215 -1.56 24.27 -6.39
C PRO A 215 -0.97 23.21 -5.46
N LEU A 216 0.35 23.22 -5.33
CA LEU A 216 1.15 22.37 -4.47
C LEU A 216 1.83 23.23 -3.41
N GLN A 217 1.73 22.83 -2.14
CA GLN A 217 2.58 23.37 -1.09
C GLN A 217 3.79 22.46 -0.92
N VAL A 218 4.96 23.03 -1.14
CA VAL A 218 6.23 22.32 -1.19
C VAL A 218 7.15 22.84 -0.09
N ARG A 219 7.86 21.94 0.58
CA ARG A 219 8.97 22.28 1.47
C ARG A 219 10.28 22.03 0.74
N ARG A 220 11.03 23.12 0.53
CA ARG A 220 12.41 23.07 0.06
C ARG A 220 13.32 23.33 1.27
N GLY A 221 13.76 22.24 1.91
CA GLY A 221 14.41 22.30 3.22
C GLY A 221 13.46 22.83 4.30
N LYS A 222 13.72 24.05 4.82
CA LYS A 222 12.89 24.71 5.83
C LYS A 222 11.89 25.72 5.26
N GLN A 223 12.00 26.07 3.99
CA GLN A 223 11.18 27.12 3.39
C GLN A 223 9.94 26.51 2.71
N PRO A 224 8.74 27.00 3.00
CA PRO A 224 7.55 26.69 2.21
C PRO A 224 7.60 27.44 0.88
N VAL A 225 7.24 26.76 -0.20
CA VAL A 225 7.16 27.28 -1.57
C VAL A 225 5.84 26.81 -2.15
N GLU A 226 5.10 27.69 -2.80
CA GLU A 226 3.91 27.32 -3.55
C GLU A 226 4.27 27.10 -5.02
N ILE A 227 3.81 26.00 -5.60
CA ILE A 227 4.07 25.63 -6.99
C ILE A 227 2.74 25.33 -7.68
N LEU A 228 2.52 25.90 -8.86
CA LEU A 228 1.36 25.60 -9.69
C LEU A 228 1.74 24.52 -10.71
N LEU A 229 1.22 23.30 -10.51
CA LEU A 229 1.47 22.17 -11.40
C LEU A 229 0.46 22.17 -12.57
N PRO A 230 0.89 22.38 -13.83
CA PRO A 230 -0.01 22.30 -14.97
C PRO A 230 -0.45 20.85 -15.22
N VAL A 231 -1.72 20.67 -15.53
CA VAL A 231 -2.31 19.36 -15.83
C VAL A 231 -2.69 19.31 -17.30
N ARG A 232 -1.96 18.49 -18.04
CA ARG A 232 -2.20 18.25 -19.47
C ARG A 232 -3.20 17.11 -19.68
#